data_AF-A0A932K6J8-F1
#
_entry.id   AF-A0A932K6J8-F1
#
_cell.length_a   1.000
_cell.length_b   1.000
_cell.length_c   1.000
_cell.angle_alpha   90.00
_cell.angle_beta   90.00
_cell.angle_gamma   90.00
#
_symmetry.space_group_name_H-M   'P 1'
#
loop_
_entity.id
_entity.type
_entity.pdbx_description
1 polymer ?
#
loop_
_entity_poly.entity_id
_entity_poly.type
_entity_poly.pdbx_seq_one_letter_code
_entity_poly.pdbx_strand_id
1 'polypeptide(L)'
;MLDLSAATGNLAVKLYSFEIKKQLSFSNLREAFFQAVSNSSWAHEGYLVAADISTDEDFIAELRRLSASFGIGIIRLEIDDPDSSEVLISARERAALDWDTLNKLAMNKDVQDLLTRIKNDLQTKEIIKEKYDKILQREDLLKSIRRKK
;
A
#
# COMPACT_ATOMS: atom_id res chain seq x y z
N MET A 1 -8.57 -21.33 9.29
CA MET A 1 -8.45 -20.67 7.98
C MET A 1 -9.61 -19.69 7.86
N LEU A 2 -9.37 -18.38 7.88
CA LEU A 2 -10.46 -17.42 7.72
C LEU A 2 -10.97 -17.53 6.28
N ASP A 3 -12.11 -18.19 6.08
CA ASP A 3 -12.75 -18.25 4.77
C ASP A 3 -13.48 -16.93 4.47
N LEU A 4 -12.67 -15.91 4.19
CA LEU A 4 -13.12 -14.64 3.65
C LEU A 4 -13.48 -14.77 2.16
N SER A 5 -13.01 -15.82 1.47
CA SER A 5 -13.26 -16.02 0.04
C SER A 5 -14.77 -16.14 -0.25
N ALA A 6 -15.51 -16.85 0.60
CA ALA A 6 -16.96 -16.96 0.51
C ALA A 6 -17.71 -15.65 0.80
N ALA A 7 -17.14 -14.76 1.61
CA ALA A 7 -17.72 -13.45 1.95
C ALA A 7 -17.33 -12.33 0.96
N THR A 8 -16.36 -12.59 0.07
CA THR A 8 -15.71 -11.55 -0.75
C THR A 8 -16.04 -11.63 -2.24
N GLY A 9 -16.75 -12.68 -2.67
CA GLY A 9 -17.15 -12.88 -4.08
C GLY A 9 -17.97 -11.75 -4.71
N ASN A 10 -18.40 -10.75 -3.94
CA ASN A 10 -18.99 -9.52 -4.47
C ASN A 10 -18.89 -8.34 -3.47
N LEU A 11 -17.69 -8.08 -2.92
CA LEU A 11 -17.51 -6.93 -2.04
C LEU A 11 -17.43 -5.63 -2.83
N ALA A 12 -18.27 -4.66 -2.47
CA ALA A 12 -18.12 -3.25 -2.83
C ALA A 12 -16.96 -2.59 -2.05
N VAL A 13 -15.82 -3.28 -1.87
CA VAL A 13 -14.66 -2.77 -1.14
C VAL A 13 -13.40 -2.97 -1.96
N LYS A 14 -12.72 -1.86 -2.23
CA LYS A 14 -11.41 -1.83 -2.87
C LYS A 14 -10.34 -1.64 -1.79
N LEU A 15 -9.34 -2.51 -1.81
CA LEU A 15 -8.19 -2.48 -0.90
C LEU A 15 -6.95 -2.05 -1.66
N TYR A 16 -6.20 -1.15 -1.03
CA TYR A 16 -4.92 -0.64 -1.50
C TYR A 16 -3.85 -1.04 -0.49
N SER A 17 -2.67 -1.44 -0.98
CA SER A 17 -1.53 -1.77 -0.13
C SER A 17 -0.33 -0.93 -0.52
N PHE A 18 0.37 -0.40 0.48
CA PHE A 18 1.47 0.54 0.31
C PHE A 18 2.73 0.02 1.01
N GLU A 19 3.80 -0.22 0.26
CA GLU A 19 5.14 -0.46 0.79
C GLU A 19 5.89 0.88 0.83
N ILE A 20 6.18 1.39 2.02
CA ILE A 20 6.73 2.74 2.21
C ILE A 20 8.24 2.67 2.44
N LYS A 21 9.00 3.47 1.69
CA LYS A 21 10.45 3.67 1.83
C LYS A 21 10.78 5.14 2.07
N LYS A 22 11.96 5.40 2.65
CA LYS A 22 12.46 6.78 2.79
C LYS A 22 12.95 7.33 1.46
N GLN A 23 13.78 6.54 0.78
CA GLN A 23 14.41 6.92 -0.49
C GLN A 23 14.42 5.76 -1.49
N LEU A 24 14.41 6.07 -2.78
CA LEU A 24 14.61 5.13 -3.87
C LEU A 24 15.70 5.62 -4.82
N SER A 25 16.69 4.77 -5.04
CA SER A 25 17.78 4.98 -6.00
C SER A 25 18.28 3.63 -6.53
N PHE A 26 19.23 3.62 -7.47
CA PHE A 26 19.75 2.36 -8.01
C PHE A 26 20.32 1.40 -6.96
N SER A 27 20.79 1.91 -5.81
CA SER A 27 21.36 1.06 -4.75
C SER A 27 20.34 0.17 -4.07
N ASN A 28 19.05 0.55 -4.07
CA ASN A 28 17.99 -0.18 -3.37
C ASN A 28 16.77 -0.50 -4.25
N LEU A 29 16.75 -0.06 -5.52
CA LEU A 29 15.60 -0.17 -6.42
C LEU A 29 15.00 -1.58 -6.44
N ARG A 30 15.82 -2.59 -6.77
CA ARG A 30 15.33 -3.96 -6.93
C ARG A 30 14.81 -4.53 -5.62
N GLU A 31 15.57 -4.35 -4.54
CA GLU A 31 15.17 -4.85 -3.23
C GLU A 31 13.84 -4.23 -2.78
N ALA A 32 13.73 -2.90 -2.80
CA ALA A 32 12.53 -2.18 -2.41
C ALA A 32 11.33 -2.56 -3.28
N PHE A 33 11.55 -2.67 -4.60
CA PHE A 33 10.49 -3.02 -5.54
C PHE A 33 9.99 -4.45 -5.32
N PHE A 34 10.87 -5.43 -5.12
CA PHE A 34 10.45 -6.82 -4.89
C PHE A 34 9.86 -7.03 -3.48
N GLN A 35 10.24 -6.22 -2.49
CA GLN A 35 9.52 -6.15 -1.22
C GLN A 35 8.08 -5.66 -1.43
N ALA A 36 7.88 -4.61 -2.24
CA ALA A 36 6.54 -4.13 -2.59
C ALA A 36 5.72 -5.20 -3.33
N VAL A 37 6.33 -5.92 -4.28
CA VAL A 37 5.69 -7.05 -4.95
C VAL A 37 5.25 -8.10 -3.93
N SER A 38 6.14 -8.52 -3.02
CA SER A 38 5.83 -9.54 -2.01
C SER A 38 4.73 -9.11 -1.04
N ASN A 39 4.75 -7.84 -0.61
CA ASN A 39 3.89 -7.36 0.48
C ASN A 39 2.58 -6.73 0.02
N SER A 40 2.49 -6.31 -1.25
CA SER A 40 1.37 -5.49 -1.72
C SER A 40 0.66 -6.02 -2.97
N SER A 41 1.19 -7.04 -3.65
CA SER A 41 0.53 -7.57 -4.86
C SER A 41 -0.82 -8.21 -4.59
N TRP A 42 -1.14 -8.54 -3.33
CA TRP A 42 -2.41 -9.17 -2.98
C TRP A 42 -3.62 -8.25 -3.05
N ALA A 43 -3.40 -6.94 -2.98
CA ALA A 43 -4.44 -5.94 -2.99
C ALA A 43 -5.01 -5.69 -4.40
N HIS A 44 -6.07 -4.89 -4.49
CA HIS A 44 -6.59 -4.46 -5.79
C HIS A 44 -5.58 -3.58 -6.50
N GLU A 45 -4.86 -2.75 -5.73
CA GLU A 45 -3.71 -1.99 -6.20
C GLU A 45 -2.61 -2.00 -5.14
N GLY A 46 -1.39 -2.33 -5.58
CA GLY A 46 -0.19 -2.29 -4.76
C GLY A 46 0.72 -1.14 -5.18
N TYR A 47 1.25 -0.41 -4.22
CA TYR A 47 2.11 0.75 -4.45
C TYR A 47 3.43 0.64 -3.69
N LEU A 48 4.52 1.02 -4.36
CA LEU A 48 5.77 1.39 -3.72
C LEU A 48 5.78 2.91 -3.54
N VAL A 49 5.90 3.36 -2.31
CA VAL A 49 5.81 4.77 -1.92
C VAL A 49 7.16 5.22 -1.40
N ALA A 50 7.64 6.38 -1.83
CA ALA A 50 8.86 6.96 -1.25
C ALA A 50 8.83 8.48 -1.23
N ALA A 51 9.51 9.06 -0.25
CA ALA A 51 9.61 10.51 -0.10
C ALA A 51 10.71 11.10 -0.99
N ASP A 52 11.86 10.43 -1.05
CA ASP A 52 12.96 10.79 -1.94
C ASP A 52 13.05 9.77 -3.08
N ILE A 53 12.92 10.22 -4.32
CA ILE A 53 13.00 9.36 -5.50
C ILE A 53 14.01 9.99 -6.45
N SER A 54 15.02 9.22 -6.82
CA SER A 54 16.03 9.64 -7.79
C SER A 54 15.39 10.17 -9.07
N THR A 55 15.83 11.35 -9.50
CA THR A 55 15.36 12.03 -10.72
C THR A 55 16.13 11.64 -11.98
N ASP A 56 17.15 10.78 -11.83
CA ASP A 56 17.93 10.20 -12.92
C ASP A 56 17.02 9.49 -13.95
N GLU A 57 17.20 9.80 -15.24
CA GLU A 57 16.32 9.32 -16.30
C GLU A 57 16.38 7.80 -16.48
N ASP A 58 17.57 7.20 -16.36
CA ASP A 58 17.75 5.74 -16.47
C ASP A 58 17.09 5.04 -15.28
N PHE A 59 17.17 5.63 -14.08
CA PHE A 59 16.48 5.13 -12.89
C PHE A 59 14.96 5.13 -13.09
N ILE A 60 14.39 6.23 -13.58
CA ILE A 60 12.94 6.33 -13.84
C ILE A 60 12.51 5.35 -14.94
N ALA A 61 13.33 5.15 -15.97
CA ALA A 61 13.07 4.18 -17.01
C ALA A 61 13.03 2.74 -16.46
N GLU A 62 13.99 2.36 -15.61
CA GLU A 62 13.99 1.04 -14.96
C GLU A 62 12.81 0.86 -14.01
N LEU A 63 12.46 1.89 -13.23
CA LEU A 63 11.30 1.86 -12.34
C LEU A 63 10.00 1.67 -13.12
N ARG A 64 9.84 2.35 -14.27
CA ARG A 64 8.71 2.14 -15.20
C ARG A 64 8.68 0.72 -15.76
N ARG A 65 9.83 0.18 -16.15
CA ARG A 65 9.94 -1.20 -16.67
C ARG A 65 9.50 -2.23 -15.63
N LEU A 66 9.94 -2.07 -14.38
CA LEU A 66 9.53 -2.92 -13.27
C LEU A 66 8.02 -2.79 -12.99
N SER A 67 7.51 -1.55 -12.90
CA SER A 67 6.08 -1.28 -12.71
C SER A 67 5.22 -1.92 -13.79
N ALA A 68 5.57 -1.77 -15.07
CA ALA A 68 4.84 -2.38 -16.18
C ALA A 68 4.83 -3.92 -16.11
N SER A 69 5.94 -4.51 -15.66
CA SER A 69 6.12 -5.96 -15.58
C SER A 69 5.34 -6.59 -14.42
N PHE A 70 5.35 -5.96 -13.24
CA PHE A 70 4.82 -6.54 -12.00
C PHE A 70 3.53 -5.88 -11.50
N GLY A 71 3.12 -4.75 -12.09
CA GLY A 71 1.85 -4.08 -11.77
C GLY A 71 1.85 -3.24 -10.49
N ILE A 72 3.01 -3.02 -9.86
CA ILE A 72 3.14 -2.13 -8.70
C ILE A 72 3.22 -0.68 -9.16
N GLY A 73 2.33 0.17 -8.64
CA GLY A 73 2.36 1.61 -8.88
C GLY A 73 3.40 2.32 -8.04
N ILE A 74 3.74 3.56 -8.40
CA ILE A 74 4.72 4.39 -7.70
C ILE A 74 4.06 5.67 -7.23
N ILE A 75 4.23 5.99 -5.95
CA ILE A 75 3.78 7.25 -5.35
C ILE A 75 4.98 7.99 -4.78
N ARG A 76 5.09 9.27 -5.13
CA ARG A 76 6.00 10.20 -4.48
C ARG A 76 5.28 10.89 -3.33
N LEU A 77 5.85 10.79 -2.13
CA LEU A 77 5.29 11.35 -0.91
C LEU A 77 5.97 12.68 -0.56
N GLU A 78 5.21 13.77 -0.54
CA GLU A 78 5.71 15.09 -0.18
C GLU A 78 5.55 15.32 1.33
N ILE A 79 6.65 15.21 2.08
CA ILE A 79 6.63 15.24 3.56
C ILE A 79 6.26 16.63 4.09
N ASP A 80 6.73 17.68 3.43
CA ASP A 80 6.52 19.07 3.88
C ASP A 80 5.18 19.64 3.37
N ASP A 81 4.63 19.07 2.30
CA ASP A 81 3.31 19.36 1.76
C ASP A 81 2.59 18.07 1.33
N PRO A 82 1.96 17.34 2.26
CA PRO A 82 1.32 16.05 1.98
C PRO A 82 0.30 16.07 0.84
N ASP A 83 -0.40 17.19 0.65
CA ASP A 83 -1.42 17.33 -0.40
C ASP A 83 -0.81 17.44 -1.80
N SER A 84 0.50 17.71 -1.90
CA SER A 84 1.26 17.74 -3.15
C SER A 84 1.88 16.39 -3.53
N SER A 85 1.65 15.34 -2.73
CA SER A 85 2.06 13.98 -3.07
C SER A 85 1.38 13.51 -4.37
N GLU A 86 2.09 12.75 -5.19
CA GLU A 86 1.61 12.39 -6.54
C GLU A 86 1.81 10.92 -6.88
N VAL A 87 0.91 10.40 -7.73
CA VAL A 87 1.06 9.09 -8.35
C VAL A 87 1.93 9.25 -9.60
N LEU A 88 3.20 8.84 -9.52
CA LEU A 88 4.13 8.88 -10.65
C LEU A 88 3.81 7.82 -11.70
N ILE A 89 3.39 6.64 -11.24
CA ILE A 89 3.00 5.51 -12.09
C ILE A 89 1.80 4.82 -11.46
N SER A 90 0.70 4.70 -12.20
CA SER A 90 -0.49 4.01 -11.73
C SER A 90 -0.24 2.51 -11.53
N ALA A 91 -0.76 1.94 -10.45
CA ALA A 91 -0.73 0.50 -10.25
C ALA A 91 -1.66 -0.22 -11.25
N ARG A 92 -1.40 -1.49 -11.50
CA ARG A 92 -2.34 -2.34 -12.24
C ARG A 92 -3.46 -2.76 -11.30
N GLU A 93 -4.68 -2.39 -11.63
CA GLU A 93 -5.86 -2.82 -10.88
C GLU A 93 -6.13 -4.32 -11.07
N ARG A 94 -6.41 -5.01 -9.97
CA ARG A 94 -6.84 -6.42 -9.93
C ARG A 94 -8.30 -6.48 -9.52
N ALA A 95 -9.08 -7.33 -10.20
CA ALA A 95 -10.51 -7.49 -9.94
C ALA A 95 -10.82 -8.20 -8.61
N ALA A 96 -9.88 -8.98 -8.09
CA ALA A 96 -10.01 -9.73 -6.86
C ALA A 96 -8.70 -9.74 -6.09
N LEU A 97 -8.81 -9.94 -4.78
CA LEU A 97 -7.67 -10.11 -3.88
C LEU A 97 -6.97 -11.45 -4.16
N ASP A 98 -5.64 -11.45 -4.07
CA ASP A 98 -4.85 -12.69 -4.06
C ASP A 98 -4.84 -13.28 -2.65
N TRP A 99 -5.81 -14.17 -2.38
CA TRP A 99 -5.96 -14.83 -1.09
C TRP A 99 -4.77 -15.70 -0.72
N ASP A 100 -4.07 -16.29 -1.69
CA ASP A 100 -2.92 -17.15 -1.40
C ASP A 100 -1.75 -16.33 -0.86
N THR A 101 -1.47 -15.18 -1.49
CA THR A 101 -0.45 -14.25 -1.01
C THR A 101 -0.85 -13.66 0.35
N LEU A 102 -2.12 -13.27 0.50
CA LEU A 102 -2.62 -12.68 1.74
C LEU A 102 -2.60 -13.67 2.92
N ASN A 103 -2.92 -14.94 2.69
CA ASN A 103 -2.84 -16.00 3.70
C ASN A 103 -1.40 -16.25 4.18
N LYS A 104 -0.41 -16.13 3.29
CA LYS A 104 1.01 -16.22 3.66
C LYS A 104 1.42 -15.02 4.54
N LEU A 105 0.93 -13.82 4.21
CA LEU A 105 1.19 -12.61 5.02
C LEU A 105 0.48 -12.65 6.38
N ALA A 106 -0.66 -13.32 6.49
CA ALA A 106 -1.42 -13.49 7.73
C ALA A 106 -0.70 -14.33 8.80
N MET A 107 0.50 -14.83 8.53
CA MET A 107 1.43 -15.29 9.57
C MET A 107 1.86 -14.15 10.51
N ASN A 108 1.80 -12.90 10.04
CA ASN A 108 1.93 -11.71 10.87
C ASN A 108 0.60 -11.41 11.57
N LYS A 109 0.65 -11.26 12.90
CA LYS A 109 -0.53 -11.01 13.73
C LYS A 109 -1.27 -9.73 13.37
N ASP A 110 -0.55 -8.66 13.00
CA ASP A 110 -1.16 -7.39 12.62
C ASP A 110 -1.98 -7.53 11.34
N VAL A 111 -1.48 -8.32 10.37
CA VAL A 111 -2.21 -8.66 9.14
C VAL A 111 -3.44 -9.50 9.47
N GLN A 112 -3.30 -10.51 10.34
CA GLN A 112 -4.41 -11.35 10.76
C GLN A 112 -5.52 -10.53 11.46
N ASP A 113 -5.14 -9.61 12.34
CA ASP A 113 -6.06 -8.75 13.07
C ASP A 113 -6.77 -7.78 12.09
N LEU A 114 -6.05 -7.22 11.12
CA LEU A 114 -6.63 -6.40 10.04
C LEU A 114 -7.64 -7.18 9.19
N LEU A 115 -7.34 -8.42 8.81
CA LEU A 115 -8.25 -9.24 8.02
C LEU A 115 -9.51 -9.63 8.79
N THR A 116 -9.35 -9.94 10.08
CA THR A 116 -10.47 -10.23 10.99
C THR A 116 -11.36 -9.00 11.13
N ARG A 117 -10.74 -7.83 11.26
CA ARG A 117 -11.44 -6.55 11.29
C ARG A 117 -12.24 -6.29 10.02
N ILE A 118 -11.59 -6.38 8.85
CA ILE A 118 -12.27 -6.20 7.55
C ILE A 118 -13.44 -7.18 7.44
N LYS A 119 -13.24 -8.45 7.81
CA LYS A 119 -14.33 -9.44 7.83
C LYS A 119 -15.52 -8.98 8.67
N ASN A 120 -15.27 -8.52 9.89
CA ASN A 120 -16.32 -8.10 10.80
C ASN A 120 -17.09 -6.91 10.25
N ASP A 121 -16.39 -5.87 9.76
CA ASP A 121 -17.00 -4.66 9.21
C ASP A 121 -17.92 -4.99 8.00
N LEU A 122 -17.53 -5.98 7.20
CA LEU A 122 -18.32 -6.45 6.05
C LEU A 122 -19.55 -7.26 6.46
N GLN A 123 -19.44 -8.06 7.53
CA GLN A 123 -20.54 -8.83 8.08
C GLN A 123 -21.57 -7.95 8.78
N THR A 124 -21.12 -6.94 9.53
CA THR A 124 -22.00 -5.98 10.21
C THR A 124 -22.54 -4.91 9.27
N LYS A 125 -21.91 -4.72 8.10
CA LYS A 125 -22.16 -3.61 7.16
C LYS A 125 -21.94 -2.24 7.82
N GLU A 126 -21.04 -2.17 8.80
CA GLU A 126 -20.71 -0.96 9.55
C GLU A 126 -19.20 -0.87 9.78
N ILE A 127 -18.62 0.31 9.51
CA ILE A 127 -17.19 0.58 9.73
C ILE A 127 -16.99 1.12 11.14
N ILE A 128 -16.42 0.32 12.03
CA ILE A 128 -16.15 0.70 13.44
C ILE A 128 -14.89 1.56 13.50
N LYS A 129 -15.00 2.87 13.25
CA LYS A 129 -13.84 3.77 13.03
C LYS A 129 -12.79 3.74 14.14
N GLU A 130 -13.18 3.53 15.39
CA GLU A 130 -12.33 3.56 16.59
C GLU A 130 -11.22 2.51 16.58
N LYS A 131 -11.40 1.46 15.78
CA LYS A 131 -10.44 0.37 15.69
C LYS A 131 -9.41 0.61 14.56
N TYR A 132 -9.58 1.64 13.71
CA TYR A 132 -8.64 2.04 12.64
C TYR A 132 -7.75 3.19 13.13
N ASP A 133 -6.64 3.40 12.44
CA ASP A 133 -5.82 4.58 12.64
C ASP A 133 -6.60 5.86 12.36
N LYS A 134 -6.32 6.90 13.15
CA LYS A 134 -6.95 8.21 12.98
C LYS A 134 -6.38 8.89 11.75
N ILE A 135 -7.26 9.40 10.89
CA ILE A 135 -6.88 10.28 9.78
C ILE A 135 -6.69 11.68 10.36
N LEU A 136 -5.44 12.15 10.34
CA LEU A 136 -5.09 13.49 10.80
C LEU A 136 -5.36 14.51 9.70
N GLN A 137 -5.85 15.69 10.09
CA GLN A 137 -5.90 16.85 9.18
C GLN A 137 -4.48 17.34 8.90
N ARG A 138 -4.29 18.01 7.75
CA ARG A 138 -2.98 18.50 7.26
C ARG A 138 -2.12 19.12 8.36
N GLU A 139 -2.69 20.02 9.15
CA GLU A 139 -1.99 20.74 10.21
C GLU A 139 -1.46 19.81 11.31
N ASP A 140 -2.28 18.86 11.77
CA ASP A 140 -1.91 17.92 12.81
C ASP A 140 -0.98 16.83 12.29
N LEU A 141 -1.15 16.43 11.03
CA LEU A 141 -0.22 15.53 10.34
C LEU A 141 1.19 16.16 10.29
N LEU A 142 1.31 17.41 9.84
CA LEU A 142 2.57 18.13 9.79
C LEU A 142 3.22 18.30 11.17
N LYS A 143 2.43 18.60 12.20
CA LYS A 143 2.94 18.63 13.59
C LYS A 143 3.48 17.26 14.02
N SER A 144 2.80 16.17 13.65
CA SER A 144 3.21 14.81 14.03
C SER A 144 4.52 14.38 13.35
N ILE A 145 4.72 14.78 12.09
CA ILE A 145 5.95 14.52 11.32
C ILE A 145 7.12 15.31 11.92
N ARG A 146 6.93 16.60 12.19
CA ARG A 146 7.97 17.49 12.71
C ARG A 146 8.42 17.13 14.13
N ARG A 147 7.51 16.63 14.99
CA ARG A 147 7.85 16.17 16.34
C ARG A 147 8.74 14.92 16.36
N LYS A 148 8.83 14.18 15.25
CA LYS A 148 9.61 12.95 15.12
C LYS A 148 10.92 13.13 14.34
N LYS A 149 11.19 14.31 13.81
CA LYS A 149 12.52 14.71 13.30
C LYS A 149 13.39 15.14 14.47
#